data_AF-A0A3Q0S8I7-F1
#
_entry.id   AF-A0A3Q0S8I7-F1
#
_cell.length_a   1.000
_cell.length_b   1.000
_cell.length_c   1.000
_cell.angle_alpha   90.00
_cell.angle_beta   90.00
_cell.angle_gamma   90.00
#
_symmetry.space_group_name_H-M   'P 1'
#
loop_
_entity.id
_entity.type
_entity.pdbx_description
1 polymer ?
#
loop_
_entity_poly.entity_id
_entity_poly.type
_entity_poly.pdbx_seq_one_letter_code
_entity_poly.pdbx_strand_id
1 'polypeptide(L)'
;GKCACELSNSERAFPHEKLRRAESSASACNSNITPQKVELESLLQGLEQRLAELHKDVQILEKEDDGELYGVLSLYVIENEMTEIKLLMDKLNSTTLGHQLLTANTSQQSQLENMKTEMEELEKFDSMQVIKGQQTIRSLTTDLDSCKRELGVLSDGKISLPLTRYNSKANFCHLDECYPYTDLDLATDESGVWVIFTTALDFGNIILSNVEEGDPPVLGKTWQTSLYKQAVTNTFMACGVLYATRYVSEEVEEIFYSFNTVTGKERFSVGIFINKVSPNIQALNYSPVDQMLYAYCDSIMVSYK
;
A
#
# COMPACT_ATOMS: atom_id res chain seq x y z
N GLY A 1 23.94 -36.92 13.84
CA GLY A 1 24.27 -36.32 12.54
C GLY A 1 23.79 -34.90 12.54
N LYS A 2 24.58 -33.94 12.03
CA LYS A 2 24.15 -32.54 11.88
C LYS A 2 23.27 -32.46 10.62
N CYS A 3 21.98 -32.22 10.79
CA CYS A 3 21.16 -31.76 9.68
C CYS A 3 21.51 -30.30 9.41
N ALA A 4 21.99 -30.02 8.20
CA ALA A 4 22.12 -28.67 7.67
C ALA A 4 21.06 -28.52 6.58
N CYS A 5 20.19 -27.52 6.72
CA CYS A 5 19.28 -27.11 5.66
C CYS A 5 19.93 -25.98 4.88
N GLU A 6 20.16 -26.20 3.59
CA GLU A 6 20.62 -25.19 2.66
C GLU A 6 19.38 -24.58 1.99
N LEU A 7 19.03 -23.35 2.37
CA LEU A 7 17.95 -22.60 1.75
C LEU A 7 18.45 -22.04 0.42
N SER A 8 18.20 -22.74 -0.67
CA SER A 8 18.37 -22.17 -2.00
C SER A 8 17.16 -21.28 -2.32
N ASN A 9 17.34 -19.96 -2.23
CA ASN A 9 16.32 -19.05 -2.72
C ASN A 9 16.31 -19.11 -4.25
N SER A 10 15.37 -19.86 -4.82
CA SER A 10 15.16 -20.00 -6.26
C SER A 10 14.35 -18.84 -6.86
N GLU A 11 14.04 -17.82 -6.05
CA GLU A 11 13.19 -16.71 -6.46
C GLU A 11 13.96 -15.70 -7.30
N ARG A 12 13.44 -15.46 -8.50
CA ARG A 12 13.86 -14.29 -9.29
C ARG A 12 13.21 -13.07 -8.64
N ALA A 13 14.02 -12.08 -8.26
CA ALA A 13 13.54 -10.79 -7.78
C ALA A 13 12.60 -10.14 -8.80
N PHE A 14 11.61 -9.40 -8.32
CA PHE A 14 10.69 -8.65 -9.18
C PHE A 14 11.49 -7.69 -10.08
N PRO A 15 11.22 -7.64 -11.40
CA PRO A 15 11.99 -6.82 -12.32
C PRO A 15 11.57 -5.34 -12.25
N HIS A 16 11.94 -4.67 -11.15
CA HIS A 16 11.62 -3.26 -10.88
C HIS A 16 12.08 -2.31 -12.00
N GLU A 17 13.21 -2.58 -12.65
CA GLU A 17 13.68 -1.77 -13.78
C GLU A 17 12.82 -1.91 -15.05
N LYS A 18 12.08 -3.02 -15.23
CA LYS A 18 11.10 -3.13 -16.33
C LYS A 18 9.89 -2.26 -16.04
N LEU A 19 9.35 -2.34 -14.82
CA LEU A 19 8.21 -1.52 -14.41
C LEU A 19 8.54 -0.02 -14.49
N ARG A 20 9.70 0.40 -13.97
CA ARG A 20 10.13 1.80 -13.99
C ARG A 20 10.31 2.33 -15.43
N ARG A 21 10.81 1.51 -16.36
CA ARG A 21 10.93 1.88 -17.78
C ARG A 21 9.56 1.99 -18.46
N ALA A 22 8.64 1.09 -18.17
CA ALA A 22 7.27 1.16 -18.67
C ALA A 22 6.56 2.43 -18.15
N GLU A 23 6.66 2.74 -16.86
CA GLU A 23 6.09 3.96 -16.25
C GLU A 23 6.66 5.25 -16.86
N SER A 24 7.99 5.31 -16.99
CA SER A 24 8.65 6.47 -17.61
C SER A 24 8.23 6.65 -19.08
N SER A 25 8.08 5.55 -19.82
CA SER A 25 7.65 5.58 -21.23
C SER A 25 6.19 5.99 -21.37
N ALA A 26 5.32 5.48 -20.48
CA ALA A 26 3.90 5.87 -20.42
C ALA A 26 3.73 7.35 -20.06
N SER A 27 4.50 7.85 -19.08
CA SER A 27 4.49 9.26 -18.69
C SER A 27 4.93 10.18 -19.84
N ALA A 28 6.01 9.83 -20.53
CA ALA A 28 6.47 10.56 -21.71
C ALA A 28 5.44 10.56 -22.84
N CYS A 29 4.81 9.42 -23.11
CA CYS A 29 3.73 9.31 -24.10
C CYS A 29 2.54 10.20 -23.73
N ASN A 30 2.11 10.15 -22.46
CA ASN A 30 0.99 10.94 -21.97
C ASN A 30 1.27 12.45 -22.05
N SER A 31 2.51 12.88 -21.76
CA SER A 31 2.93 14.29 -21.85
C SER A 31 2.88 14.84 -23.29
N ASN A 32 3.07 13.99 -24.30
CA ASN A 32 3.03 14.38 -25.71
C ASN A 32 1.60 14.36 -26.29
N ILE A 33 0.76 13.41 -25.87
CA ILE A 33 -0.59 13.22 -26.43
C ILE A 33 -1.64 14.12 -25.77
N THR A 34 -1.56 14.32 -24.44
CA THR A 34 -2.58 15.07 -23.68
C THR A 34 -2.79 16.50 -24.19
N PRO A 35 -1.75 17.31 -24.47
CA PRO A 35 -1.94 18.68 -24.96
C PRO A 35 -2.67 18.73 -26.31
N GLN A 36 -2.40 17.79 -27.20
CA GLN A 36 -3.00 17.74 -28.54
C GLN A 36 -4.46 17.30 -28.51
N LYS A 37 -4.79 16.34 -27.63
CA LYS A 37 -6.17 15.92 -27.40
C LYS A 37 -7.02 17.09 -26.88
N VAL A 38 -6.50 17.85 -25.92
CA VAL A 38 -7.18 19.02 -25.34
C VAL A 38 -7.38 20.13 -26.38
N GLU A 39 -6.38 20.39 -27.23
CA GLU A 39 -6.51 21.38 -28.33
C GLU A 39 -7.59 20.96 -29.33
N LEU A 40 -7.65 19.69 -29.72
CA LEU A 40 -8.65 19.17 -30.66
C LEU A 40 -10.08 19.25 -30.09
N GLU A 41 -10.27 18.84 -28.82
CA GLU A 41 -11.57 18.93 -28.14
C GLU A 41 -12.05 20.38 -28.01
N SER A 42 -11.13 21.31 -27.68
CA SER A 42 -11.44 22.74 -27.59
C SER A 42 -11.84 23.35 -28.94
N LEU A 43 -11.16 22.97 -30.03
CA LEU A 43 -11.50 23.46 -31.37
C LEU A 43 -12.85 22.93 -31.87
N LEU A 44 -13.16 21.66 -31.60
CA LEU A 44 -14.47 21.07 -31.91
C LEU A 44 -15.59 21.78 -31.16
N GLN A 45 -15.40 22.01 -29.86
CA GLN A 45 -16.39 22.71 -29.04
C GLN A 45 -16.60 24.16 -29.52
N GLY A 46 -15.54 24.87 -29.88
CA GLY A 46 -15.64 26.23 -30.44
C GLY A 46 -16.39 26.26 -31.78
N LEU A 47 -16.18 25.25 -32.64
CA LEU A 47 -16.88 25.13 -33.91
C LEU A 47 -18.38 24.83 -33.70
N GLU A 48 -18.73 23.93 -32.79
CA GLU A 48 -20.13 23.62 -32.44
C GLU A 48 -20.87 24.85 -31.92
N GLN A 49 -20.26 25.64 -31.03
CA GLN A 49 -20.86 26.85 -30.48
C GLN A 49 -21.13 27.89 -31.57
N ARG A 50 -20.16 28.17 -32.44
CA ARG A 50 -20.33 29.15 -33.51
C ARG A 50 -21.32 28.71 -34.58
N LEU A 51 -21.40 27.40 -34.89
CA LEU A 51 -22.44 26.88 -35.78
C LEU A 51 -23.84 27.10 -35.19
N ALA A 52 -24.00 26.97 -33.87
CA ALA A 52 -25.27 27.24 -33.20
C ALA A 52 -25.61 28.75 -33.19
N GLU A 53 -24.62 29.63 -33.01
CA GLU A 53 -24.80 31.08 -33.10
C GLU A 53 -25.15 31.52 -34.53
N LEU A 54 -24.41 31.05 -35.54
CA LEU A 54 -24.71 31.29 -36.96
C LEU A 54 -26.14 30.84 -37.31
N HIS A 55 -26.58 29.68 -36.83
CA HIS A 55 -27.94 29.20 -37.07
C HIS A 55 -28.99 30.16 -36.52
N LYS A 56 -28.76 30.71 -35.32
CA LYS A 56 -29.66 31.69 -34.70
C LYS A 56 -29.67 33.02 -35.47
N ASP A 57 -28.52 33.49 -35.92
CA ASP A 57 -28.41 34.75 -36.66
C ASP A 57 -29.04 34.65 -38.05
N VAL A 58 -28.88 33.52 -38.73
CA VAL A 58 -29.59 33.23 -39.99
C VAL A 58 -31.11 33.19 -39.78
N GLN A 59 -31.59 32.56 -38.70
CA GLN A 59 -33.02 32.58 -38.36
C GLN A 59 -33.58 33.98 -38.08
N ILE A 60 -32.76 34.89 -37.52
CA ILE A 60 -33.15 36.28 -37.32
C ILE A 60 -33.21 37.00 -38.67
N LEU A 61 -32.18 36.83 -39.50
CA LEU A 61 -32.15 37.41 -40.84
C LEU A 61 -33.36 36.99 -41.70
N GLU A 62 -33.73 35.70 -41.66
CA GLU A 62 -34.90 35.16 -42.36
C GLU A 62 -36.23 35.76 -41.87
N LYS A 63 -36.31 36.20 -40.61
CA LYS A 63 -37.50 36.86 -40.04
C LYS A 63 -37.55 38.36 -40.34
N GLU A 64 -36.40 38.98 -40.57
CA GLU A 64 -36.27 40.39 -40.95
C GLU A 64 -36.51 40.61 -42.45
N ASP A 65 -36.60 39.53 -43.23
CA ASP A 65 -36.89 39.57 -44.67
C ASP A 65 -38.31 40.10 -44.93
N ASP A 66 -38.39 41.32 -45.47
CA ASP A 66 -39.62 41.98 -45.89
C ASP A 66 -39.99 41.67 -47.36
N GLY A 67 -39.21 40.84 -48.05
CA GLY A 67 -39.41 40.44 -49.44
C GLY A 67 -38.75 41.38 -50.47
N GLU A 68 -38.14 42.49 -50.04
CA GLU A 68 -37.39 43.39 -50.93
C GLU A 68 -35.89 43.47 -50.60
N LEU A 69 -35.50 43.47 -49.31
CA LEU A 69 -34.07 43.55 -48.94
C LEU A 69 -33.76 42.99 -47.54
N TYR A 70 -32.64 42.27 -47.42
CA TYR A 70 -32.08 41.89 -46.12
C TYR A 70 -31.44 43.08 -45.38
N GLY A 71 -31.56 43.10 -44.06
CA GLY A 71 -30.84 44.06 -43.21
C GLY A 71 -29.32 43.96 -43.38
N VAL A 72 -28.70 45.05 -43.85
CA VAL A 72 -27.24 45.11 -44.10
C VAL A 72 -26.42 44.81 -42.85
N LEU A 73 -26.90 45.19 -41.66
CA LEU A 73 -26.26 44.88 -40.38
C LEU A 73 -26.29 43.37 -40.08
N SER A 74 -27.42 42.71 -40.30
CA SER A 74 -27.60 41.28 -40.07
C SER A 74 -26.78 40.44 -41.06
N LEU A 75 -26.65 40.89 -42.30
CA LEU A 75 -25.73 40.30 -43.29
C LEU A 75 -24.26 40.40 -42.85
N TYR A 76 -23.84 41.55 -42.31
CA TYR A 76 -22.46 41.75 -41.84
C TYR A 76 -22.12 40.86 -40.63
N VAL A 77 -23.09 40.61 -39.74
CA VAL A 77 -22.92 39.68 -38.61
C VAL A 77 -22.68 38.26 -39.13
N ILE A 78 -23.49 37.80 -40.09
CA ILE A 78 -23.35 36.46 -40.69
C ILE A 78 -22.03 36.32 -41.44
N GLU A 79 -21.59 37.35 -42.17
CA GLU A 79 -20.31 37.34 -42.88
C GLU A 79 -19.12 37.21 -41.92
N ASN A 80 -19.16 37.89 -40.77
CA ASN A 80 -18.14 37.76 -39.73
C ASN A 80 -18.14 36.36 -39.11
N GLU A 81 -19.32 35.81 -38.75
CA GLU A 81 -19.41 34.46 -38.18
C GLU A 81 -18.92 33.38 -39.15
N MET A 82 -19.26 33.50 -40.45
CA MET A 82 -18.74 32.61 -41.49
C MET A 82 -17.21 32.67 -41.61
N THR A 83 -16.63 33.85 -41.44
CA THR A 83 -15.17 34.04 -41.51
C THR A 83 -14.47 33.38 -40.32
N GLU A 84 -15.03 33.52 -39.11
CA GLU A 84 -14.52 32.89 -37.89
C GLU A 84 -14.66 31.36 -37.92
N ILE A 85 -15.80 30.84 -38.40
CA ILE A 85 -16.04 29.40 -38.59
C ILE A 85 -15.02 28.82 -39.58
N LYS A 86 -14.76 29.51 -40.69
CA LYS A 86 -13.76 29.09 -41.67
C LYS A 86 -12.36 29.00 -41.06
N LEU A 87 -11.97 29.98 -40.25
CA LEU A 87 -10.68 30.01 -39.58
C LEU A 87 -10.54 28.85 -38.57
N LEU A 88 -11.60 28.53 -37.83
CA LEU A 88 -11.64 27.35 -36.96
C LEU A 88 -11.53 26.04 -37.74
N MET A 89 -12.24 25.91 -38.87
CA MET A 89 -12.15 24.73 -39.74
C MET A 89 -10.74 24.52 -40.30
N ASP A 90 -10.08 25.60 -40.75
CA ASP A 90 -8.70 25.53 -41.26
C ASP A 90 -7.72 25.11 -40.15
N LYS A 91 -7.88 25.66 -38.94
CA LYS A 91 -7.07 25.27 -37.77
C LYS A 91 -7.31 23.81 -37.38
N LEU A 92 -8.56 23.35 -37.40
CA LEU A 92 -8.94 21.97 -37.09
C LEU A 92 -8.39 20.97 -38.12
N ASN A 93 -8.42 21.32 -39.40
CA ASN A 93 -7.81 20.51 -40.47
C ASN A 93 -6.30 20.39 -40.29
N SER A 94 -5.60 21.48 -39.99
CA SER A 94 -4.15 21.46 -39.76
C SER A 94 -3.76 20.63 -38.52
N THR A 95 -4.56 20.72 -37.45
CA THR A 95 -4.36 19.97 -36.19
C THR A 95 -4.59 18.48 -36.42
N THR A 96 -5.64 18.12 -37.17
CA THR A 96 -5.97 16.73 -37.53
C THR A 96 -4.87 16.10 -38.38
N LEU A 97 -4.33 16.83 -39.36
CA LEU A 97 -3.21 16.36 -40.18
C LEU A 97 -1.94 16.12 -39.34
N GLY A 98 -1.64 17.01 -38.39
CA GLY A 98 -0.53 16.84 -37.45
C GLY A 98 -0.71 15.60 -36.56
N HIS A 99 -1.93 15.37 -36.08
CA HIS A 99 -2.25 14.20 -35.26
C HIS A 99 -2.12 12.88 -36.05
N GLN A 100 -2.51 12.87 -37.33
CA GLN A 100 -2.34 11.71 -38.23
C GLN A 100 -0.86 11.39 -38.50
N LEU A 101 -0.01 12.41 -38.64
CA LEU A 101 1.44 12.22 -38.83
C LEU A 101 2.11 11.64 -37.57
N LEU A 102 1.64 12.06 -36.38
CA LEU A 102 2.15 11.55 -35.11
C LEU A 102 1.73 10.09 -34.89
N THR A 103 0.47 9.73 -35.14
CA THR A 103 0.02 8.33 -35.05
C THR A 103 0.59 7.42 -36.15
N ALA A 104 0.91 7.96 -37.33
CA ALA A 104 1.57 7.21 -38.40
C ALA A 104 3.10 7.06 -38.20
N ASN A 105 3.70 7.74 -37.22
CA ASN A 105 5.11 7.62 -36.94
C ASN A 105 5.43 6.23 -36.38
N THR A 106 6.10 5.42 -37.21
CA THR A 106 6.47 4.02 -36.93
C THR A 106 7.23 3.85 -35.60
N SER A 107 7.94 4.89 -35.15
CA SER A 107 8.67 4.86 -33.87
C SER A 107 7.75 4.81 -32.65
N GLN A 108 6.65 5.58 -32.62
CA GLN A 108 5.69 5.56 -31.50
C GLN A 108 4.93 4.24 -31.43
N GLN A 109 4.57 3.67 -32.60
CA GLN A 109 3.89 2.38 -32.65
C GLN A 109 4.79 1.23 -32.17
N SER A 110 6.08 1.27 -32.52
CA SER A 110 7.07 0.30 -31.99
C SER A 110 7.28 0.42 -30.48
N GLN A 111 7.24 1.64 -29.94
CA GLN A 111 7.33 1.87 -28.49
C GLN A 111 6.10 1.33 -27.76
N LEU A 112 4.91 1.48 -28.35
CA LEU A 112 3.66 0.98 -27.78
C LEU A 112 3.64 -0.56 -27.74
N GLU A 113 4.09 -1.23 -28.81
CA GLU A 113 4.20 -2.69 -28.85
C GLU A 113 5.25 -3.23 -27.87
N ASN A 114 6.38 -2.54 -27.73
CA ASN A 114 7.39 -2.88 -26.72
C ASN A 114 6.83 -2.74 -25.30
N MET A 115 6.12 -1.64 -25.01
CA MET A 115 5.51 -1.40 -23.69
C MET A 115 4.43 -2.44 -23.39
N LYS A 116 3.61 -2.80 -24.39
CA LYS A 116 2.62 -3.87 -24.26
C LYS A 116 3.27 -5.20 -23.90
N THR A 117 4.34 -5.57 -24.60
CA THR A 117 5.07 -6.81 -24.34
C THR A 117 5.69 -6.81 -22.94
N GLU A 118 6.32 -5.71 -22.51
CA GLU A 118 6.88 -5.60 -21.16
C GLU A 118 5.80 -5.68 -20.07
N MET A 119 4.62 -5.09 -20.29
CA MET A 119 3.48 -5.18 -19.38
C MET A 119 2.90 -6.59 -19.28
N GLU A 120 2.76 -7.30 -20.41
CA GLU A 120 2.29 -8.69 -20.44
C GLU A 120 3.26 -9.63 -19.67
N GLU A 121 4.57 -9.40 -19.77
CA GLU A 121 5.56 -10.14 -18.99
C GLU A 121 5.46 -9.86 -17.48
N LEU A 122 5.24 -8.61 -17.09
CA LEU A 122 5.06 -8.20 -15.70
C LEU A 122 3.78 -8.78 -15.09
N GLU A 123 2.67 -8.74 -15.82
CA GLU A 123 1.38 -9.33 -15.42
C GLU A 123 1.50 -10.86 -15.21
N LYS A 124 2.21 -11.54 -16.12
CA LYS A 124 2.50 -12.97 -15.98
C LYS A 124 3.35 -13.26 -14.75
N PHE A 125 4.34 -12.41 -14.46
CA PHE A 125 5.17 -12.56 -13.26
C PHE A 125 4.35 -12.39 -11.99
N ASP A 126 3.53 -11.34 -11.89
CA ASP A 126 2.64 -11.10 -10.75
C ASP A 126 1.66 -12.26 -10.53
N SER A 127 0.98 -12.69 -11.61
CA SER A 127 0.08 -13.86 -11.58
C SER A 127 0.77 -15.13 -11.09
N MET A 128 2.01 -15.38 -11.52
CA MET A 128 2.79 -16.53 -11.03
C MET A 128 3.14 -16.41 -9.55
N GLN A 129 3.49 -15.21 -9.05
CA GLN A 129 3.76 -15.00 -7.63
C GLN A 129 2.50 -15.17 -6.77
N VAL A 130 1.34 -14.71 -7.26
CA VAL A 130 0.04 -14.93 -6.59
C VAL A 130 -0.27 -16.42 -6.51
N ILE A 131 -0.12 -17.16 -7.62
CA ILE A 131 -0.34 -18.62 -7.65
C ILE A 131 0.65 -19.34 -6.71
N LYS A 132 1.93 -18.93 -6.71
CA LYS A 132 2.95 -19.50 -5.81
C LYS A 132 2.62 -19.22 -4.34
N GLY A 133 2.16 -18.01 -4.02
CA GLY A 133 1.65 -17.65 -2.70
C GLY A 133 0.46 -18.51 -2.29
N GLN A 134 -0.51 -18.70 -3.18
CA GLN A 134 -1.67 -19.58 -2.94
C GLN A 134 -1.26 -21.05 -2.73
N GLN A 135 -0.29 -21.56 -3.48
CA GLN A 135 0.26 -22.91 -3.27
C GLN A 135 0.96 -23.03 -1.93
N THR A 136 1.72 -22.02 -1.53
CA THR A 136 2.40 -21.95 -0.23
C THR A 136 1.38 -21.92 0.90
N ILE A 137 0.35 -21.07 0.81
CA ILE A 137 -0.77 -21.04 1.76
C ILE A 137 -1.44 -22.41 1.84
N ARG A 138 -1.69 -23.08 0.72
CA ARG A 138 -2.32 -24.40 0.70
C ARG A 138 -1.43 -25.46 1.37
N SER A 139 -0.12 -25.42 1.15
CA SER A 139 0.85 -26.27 1.85
C SER A 139 0.83 -26.00 3.34
N LEU A 140 0.97 -24.74 3.75
CA LEU A 140 0.94 -24.32 5.15
C LEU A 140 -0.37 -24.70 5.84
N THR A 141 -1.52 -24.60 5.17
CA THR A 141 -2.81 -25.06 5.71
C THR A 141 -2.81 -26.58 5.90
N THR A 142 -2.24 -27.33 4.96
CA THR A 142 -2.14 -28.79 5.08
C THR A 142 -1.20 -29.21 6.21
N ASP A 143 -0.07 -28.50 6.35
CA ASP A 143 0.90 -28.69 7.41
C ASP A 143 0.31 -28.30 8.77
N LEU A 144 -0.44 -27.19 8.83
CA LEU A 144 -1.18 -26.76 10.01
C LEU A 144 -2.25 -27.79 10.41
N ASP A 145 -3.00 -28.33 9.46
CA ASP A 145 -3.97 -29.40 9.72
C ASP A 145 -3.29 -30.69 10.19
N SER A 146 -2.09 -30.99 9.69
CA SER A 146 -1.29 -32.12 10.16
C SER A 146 -0.79 -31.89 11.58
N CYS A 147 -0.27 -30.70 11.87
CA CYS A 147 0.20 -30.29 13.19
C CYS A 147 -0.94 -30.31 14.22
N LYS A 148 -2.14 -29.82 13.85
CA LYS A 148 -3.36 -29.91 14.66
C LYS A 148 -3.75 -31.35 14.97
N ARG A 149 -3.53 -32.30 14.05
CA ARG A 149 -3.80 -33.73 14.29
C ARG A 149 -2.75 -34.37 15.20
N GLU A 150 -1.48 -33.99 15.04
CA GLU A 150 -0.37 -34.50 15.86
C GLU A 150 -0.40 -33.98 17.30
N LEU A 151 -0.88 -32.75 17.51
CA LEU A 151 -1.04 -32.14 18.84
C LEU A 151 -2.25 -32.68 19.62
N GLY A 152 -3.04 -33.61 19.06
CA GLY A 152 -4.34 -34.01 19.62
C GLY A 152 -5.37 -32.90 19.47
N VAL A 153 -6.65 -33.21 19.74
CA VAL A 153 -7.75 -32.25 19.60
C VAL A 153 -7.50 -31.04 20.52
N LEU A 154 -6.88 -30.00 19.98
CA LEU A 154 -7.07 -28.65 20.45
C LEU A 154 -8.54 -28.36 20.16
N SER A 155 -9.34 -28.42 21.20
CA SER A 155 -10.64 -27.78 21.24
C SER A 155 -10.55 -26.40 20.60
N ASP A 156 -11.57 -26.05 19.81
CA ASP A 156 -11.62 -24.79 19.05
C ASP A 156 -11.91 -23.62 20.02
N GLY A 157 -10.95 -23.37 20.92
CA GLY A 157 -11.05 -22.42 22.01
C GLY A 157 -10.78 -21.02 21.52
N LYS A 158 -11.84 -20.23 21.37
CA LYS A 158 -11.75 -18.82 21.00
C LYS A 158 -11.63 -17.96 22.25
N ILE A 159 -10.49 -17.28 22.41
CA ILE A 159 -10.35 -16.18 23.37
C ILE A 159 -10.95 -14.93 22.74
N SER A 160 -11.95 -14.34 23.40
CA SER A 160 -12.49 -13.03 23.02
C SER A 160 -11.69 -11.92 23.69
N LEU A 161 -11.08 -11.03 22.90
CA LEU A 161 -10.38 -9.86 23.41
C LEU A 161 -11.33 -8.65 23.45
N PRO A 162 -11.56 -8.04 24.61
CA PRO A 162 -12.55 -6.97 24.74
C PRO A 162 -12.10 -5.70 24.02
N LEU A 163 -12.95 -5.20 23.10
CA LEU A 163 -12.81 -3.88 22.45
C LEU A 163 -11.42 -3.59 21.85
N THR A 164 -10.74 -4.65 21.38
CA THR A 164 -9.40 -4.57 20.80
C THR A 164 -9.45 -3.89 19.45
N ARG A 165 -8.47 -3.02 19.18
CA ARG A 165 -8.26 -2.48 17.83
C ARG A 165 -7.60 -3.58 16.99
N TYR A 166 -8.15 -3.90 15.83
CA TYR A 166 -7.64 -4.93 14.92
C TYR A 166 -7.78 -4.46 13.47
N ASN A 167 -7.18 -5.20 12.52
CA ASN A 167 -7.09 -4.86 11.10
C ASN A 167 -6.31 -3.56 10.85
N SER A 168 -5.08 -3.50 11.36
CA SER A 168 -4.15 -2.38 11.18
C SER A 168 -4.66 -1.05 11.74
N LYS A 169 -5.39 -1.09 12.85
CA LYS A 169 -5.92 0.09 13.56
C LYS A 169 -5.07 0.50 14.77
N ALA A 170 -4.06 -0.28 15.12
CA ALA A 170 -3.14 -0.08 16.24
C ALA A 170 -1.80 -0.83 16.07
N ASN A 171 -1.16 -0.65 14.92
CA ASN A 171 0.12 -1.28 14.61
C ASN A 171 1.28 -0.73 15.47
N PHE A 172 2.36 -1.50 15.54
CA PHE A 172 3.68 -0.95 15.88
C PHE A 172 4.16 -0.05 14.74
N CYS A 173 4.92 1.00 15.09
CA CYS A 173 5.37 1.99 14.13
C CYS A 173 6.75 2.55 14.49
N HIS A 174 7.46 3.06 13.48
CA HIS A 174 8.61 3.93 13.62
C HIS A 174 8.57 5.01 12.54
N LEU A 175 8.88 6.26 12.90
CA LEU A 175 8.85 7.40 11.98
C LEU A 175 7.51 7.44 11.20
N ASP A 176 7.55 7.34 9.87
CA ASP A 176 6.39 7.36 8.99
C ASP A 176 5.91 5.95 8.56
N GLU A 177 6.51 4.89 9.10
CA GLU A 177 6.22 3.49 8.75
C GLU A 177 5.57 2.73 9.91
N CYS A 178 4.45 2.07 9.63
CA CYS A 178 3.77 1.17 10.57
C CYS A 178 3.72 -0.24 10.00
N TYR A 179 3.96 -1.25 10.85
CA TYR A 179 3.97 -2.66 10.46
C TYR A 179 2.53 -3.21 10.45
N PRO A 180 1.93 -3.48 9.27
CA PRO A 180 0.53 -3.89 9.21
C PRO A 180 0.26 -5.19 9.97
N TYR A 181 -0.96 -5.31 10.51
CA TYR A 181 -1.44 -6.50 11.23
C TYR A 181 -0.66 -6.84 12.51
N THR A 182 0.05 -5.87 13.08
CA THR A 182 0.75 -6.01 14.38
C THR A 182 -0.09 -5.47 15.54
N ASP A 183 -1.41 -5.34 15.37
CA ASP A 183 -2.32 -4.82 16.40
C ASP A 183 -2.29 -5.65 17.70
N LEU A 184 -2.01 -6.95 17.54
CA LEU A 184 -1.96 -7.97 18.58
C LEU A 184 -0.63 -8.70 18.43
N ASP A 185 0.07 -8.85 19.54
CA ASP A 185 1.35 -9.54 19.63
C ASP A 185 1.28 -10.64 20.70
N LEU A 186 1.82 -11.81 20.39
CA LEU A 186 1.85 -12.97 21.28
C LEU A 186 3.28 -13.17 21.74
N ALA A 187 3.49 -13.20 23.06
CA ALA A 187 4.81 -13.38 23.63
C ALA A 187 4.84 -14.54 24.63
N THR A 188 6.03 -15.10 24.82
CA THR A 188 6.29 -16.15 25.80
C THR A 188 7.49 -15.81 26.65
N ASP A 189 7.45 -16.20 27.91
CA ASP A 189 8.60 -16.14 28.82
C ASP A 189 8.55 -17.30 29.83
N GLU A 190 9.40 -17.26 30.85
CA GLU A 190 9.44 -18.27 31.90
C GLU A 190 8.16 -18.34 32.75
N SER A 191 7.32 -17.30 32.69
CA SER A 191 6.10 -17.17 33.47
C SER A 191 4.84 -17.60 32.71
N GLY A 192 4.91 -17.74 31.38
CA GLY A 192 3.83 -18.29 30.56
C GLY A 192 3.66 -17.60 29.20
N VAL A 193 2.41 -17.62 28.72
CA VAL A 193 2.00 -17.02 27.45
C VAL A 193 1.28 -15.71 27.71
N TRP A 194 1.54 -14.71 26.86
CA TRP A 194 1.07 -13.35 27.02
C TRP A 194 0.47 -12.83 25.71
N VAL A 195 -0.56 -12.01 25.83
CA VAL A 195 -1.11 -11.22 24.73
C VAL A 195 -0.85 -9.74 25.01
N ILE A 196 -0.21 -9.08 24.05
CA ILE A 196 0.02 -7.64 24.05
C ILE A 196 -0.88 -7.01 22.98
N PHE A 197 -1.72 -6.07 23.38
CA PHE A 197 -2.69 -5.44 22.49
C PHE A 197 -3.03 -4.03 22.97
N THR A 198 -3.98 -3.36 22.32
CA THR A 198 -4.54 -2.09 22.80
C THR A 198 -6.03 -2.00 22.52
N THR A 199 -6.71 -1.16 23.28
CA THR A 199 -8.13 -0.86 23.10
C THR A 199 -8.37 0.63 22.86
N ALA A 200 -9.57 1.00 22.43
CA ALA A 200 -9.95 2.42 22.32
C ALA A 200 -10.17 3.09 23.68
N LEU A 201 -10.45 2.33 24.74
CA LEU A 201 -10.69 2.84 26.09
C LEU A 201 -9.41 3.27 26.79
N ASP A 202 -8.27 2.67 26.42
CA ASP A 202 -6.96 2.92 27.03
C ASP A 202 -6.13 3.94 26.26
N PHE A 203 -6.78 4.79 25.46
CA PHE A 203 -6.13 5.83 24.66
C PHE A 203 -5.02 5.33 23.71
N GLY A 204 -5.03 4.04 23.35
CA GLY A 204 -4.01 3.45 22.49
C GLY A 204 -2.76 2.96 23.23
N ASN A 205 -2.78 2.95 24.57
CA ASN A 205 -1.70 2.41 25.37
C ASN A 205 -1.68 0.88 25.34
N ILE A 206 -0.50 0.33 25.56
CA ILE A 206 -0.27 -1.10 25.59
C ILE A 206 -0.98 -1.71 26.79
N ILE A 207 -1.78 -2.73 26.50
CA ILE A 207 -2.40 -3.62 27.45
C ILE A 207 -1.71 -4.97 27.33
N LEU A 208 -1.31 -5.52 28.48
CA LEU A 208 -0.71 -6.83 28.60
C LEU A 208 -1.70 -7.73 29.34
N SER A 209 -1.95 -8.95 28.86
CA SER A 209 -2.73 -9.95 29.59
C SER A 209 -2.03 -11.29 29.56
N ASN A 210 -1.98 -11.99 30.69
CA ASN A 210 -1.54 -13.37 30.69
C ASN A 210 -2.64 -14.27 30.12
N VAL A 211 -2.24 -15.33 29.42
CA VAL A 211 -3.14 -16.39 28.97
C VAL A 211 -3.06 -17.51 30.00
N GLU A 212 -4.20 -17.85 30.58
CA GLU A 212 -4.28 -18.98 31.51
C GLU A 212 -4.56 -20.26 30.74
N GLU A 213 -3.88 -21.33 31.16
CA GLU A 213 -4.08 -22.65 30.61
C GLU A 213 -5.48 -23.15 30.97
N GLY A 214 -6.26 -23.50 29.94
CA GLY A 214 -7.63 -23.93 30.06
C GLY A 214 -8.14 -24.47 28.74
N ASP A 215 -9.26 -25.19 28.78
CA ASP A 215 -9.98 -25.65 27.61
C ASP A 215 -11.42 -25.09 27.63
N PRO A 216 -11.72 -23.98 26.93
CA PRO A 216 -10.81 -23.17 26.10
C PRO A 216 -9.88 -22.29 26.95
N PRO A 217 -8.75 -21.81 26.39
CA PRO A 217 -7.87 -20.91 27.12
C PRO A 217 -8.59 -19.57 27.37
N VAL A 218 -8.20 -18.88 28.44
CA VAL A 218 -8.85 -17.63 28.87
C VAL A 218 -7.81 -16.54 29.16
N LEU A 219 -8.23 -15.29 29.06
CA LEU A 219 -7.42 -14.19 29.58
C LEU A 219 -7.46 -14.25 31.11
N GLY A 220 -6.27 -14.31 31.71
CA GLY A 220 -6.11 -14.18 33.15
C GLY A 220 -6.08 -12.72 33.58
N LYS A 221 -5.07 -12.38 34.38
CA LYS A 221 -4.79 -11.02 34.82
C LYS A 221 -4.38 -10.14 33.64
N THR A 222 -4.90 -8.92 33.65
CA THR A 222 -4.62 -7.88 32.66
C THR A 222 -3.99 -6.68 33.35
N TRP A 223 -3.03 -6.05 32.69
CA TRP A 223 -2.35 -4.84 33.13
C TRP A 223 -2.46 -3.77 32.04
N GLN A 224 -2.82 -2.56 32.46
CA GLN A 224 -2.81 -1.36 31.62
C GLN A 224 -1.49 -0.63 31.88
N THR A 225 -0.85 -0.16 30.82
CA THR A 225 0.39 0.60 30.91
C THR A 225 0.18 2.05 30.46
N SER A 226 1.18 2.91 30.68
CA SER A 226 1.18 4.27 30.13
C SER A 226 1.90 4.39 28.78
N LEU A 227 2.36 3.27 28.21
CA LEU A 227 3.13 3.26 26.97
C LEU A 227 2.23 3.22 25.74
N TYR A 228 2.29 4.27 24.90
CA TYR A 228 1.51 4.34 23.66
C TYR A 228 2.04 3.37 22.59
N LYS A 229 1.18 2.49 22.06
CA LYS A 229 1.60 1.37 21.19
C LYS A 229 2.20 1.82 19.86
N GLN A 230 1.71 2.90 19.26
CA GLN A 230 2.24 3.39 17.99
C GLN A 230 3.56 4.18 18.14
N ALA A 231 4.02 4.41 19.38
CA ALA A 231 5.34 4.98 19.64
C ALA A 231 6.45 3.93 19.81
N VAL A 232 6.12 2.65 19.65
CA VAL A 232 7.08 1.54 19.79
C VAL A 232 7.12 0.67 18.54
N THR A 233 8.28 0.05 18.35
CA THR A 233 8.59 -0.77 17.17
C THR A 233 8.31 -2.24 17.39
N ASN A 234 8.57 -2.74 18.61
CA ASN A 234 8.30 -4.12 18.98
C ASN A 234 8.22 -4.28 20.50
N THR A 235 7.67 -5.41 20.94
CA THR A 235 7.59 -5.79 22.36
C THR A 235 8.05 -7.23 22.58
N PHE A 236 8.51 -7.55 23.78
CA PHE A 236 8.76 -8.94 24.19
C PHE A 236 8.63 -9.09 25.70
N MET A 237 8.44 -10.33 26.16
CA MET A 237 8.37 -10.68 27.58
C MET A 237 9.63 -11.44 27.99
N ALA A 238 10.19 -11.12 29.16
CA ALA A 238 11.23 -11.93 29.79
C ALA A 238 11.10 -11.85 31.31
N CYS A 239 11.11 -12.98 32.00
CA CYS A 239 11.05 -13.07 33.47
C CYS A 239 9.89 -12.27 34.12
N GLY A 240 8.71 -12.26 33.51
CA GLY A 240 7.52 -11.53 33.97
C GLY A 240 7.60 -10.02 33.76
N VAL A 241 8.50 -9.56 32.89
CA VAL A 241 8.69 -8.14 32.56
C VAL A 241 8.46 -7.94 31.07
N LEU A 242 7.56 -7.01 30.74
CA LEU A 242 7.35 -6.53 29.38
C LEU A 242 8.45 -5.54 29.04
N TYR A 243 9.08 -5.70 27.89
CA TYR A 243 10.02 -4.76 27.31
C TYR A 243 9.47 -4.22 26.00
N ALA A 244 9.77 -2.96 25.70
CA ALA A 244 9.46 -2.37 24.41
C ALA A 244 10.69 -1.71 23.79
N THR A 245 10.72 -1.74 22.47
CA THR A 245 11.81 -1.23 21.66
C THR A 245 11.40 0.02 20.88
N ARG A 246 12.39 0.85 20.54
CA ARG A 246 12.23 1.99 19.66
C ARG A 246 13.40 2.12 18.70
N TYR A 247 13.09 2.63 17.51
CA TYR A 247 14.07 2.87 16.47
C TYR A 247 15.05 3.97 16.90
N VAL A 248 16.35 3.73 16.71
CA VAL A 248 17.40 4.75 16.89
C VAL A 248 18.04 5.10 15.56
N SER A 249 18.43 4.08 14.79
CA SER A 249 19.00 4.22 13.44
C SER A 249 18.77 2.95 12.63
N GLU A 250 19.23 2.92 11.38
CA GLU A 250 19.17 1.73 10.52
C GLU A 250 19.91 0.53 11.14
N GLU A 251 20.95 0.79 11.92
CA GLU A 251 21.82 -0.24 12.50
C GLU A 251 21.51 -0.52 13.98
N VAL A 252 20.70 0.31 14.64
CA VAL A 252 20.54 0.27 16.10
C VAL A 252 19.08 0.41 16.52
N GLU A 253 18.66 -0.48 17.41
CA GLU A 253 17.38 -0.43 18.13
C GLU A 253 17.66 -0.24 19.64
N GLU A 254 16.79 0.46 20.35
CA GLU A 254 16.89 0.63 21.80
C GLU A 254 15.74 -0.06 22.51
N ILE A 255 16.05 -0.94 23.46
CA ILE A 255 15.13 -1.38 24.51
C ILE A 255 15.09 -0.26 25.55
N PHE A 256 14.08 0.60 25.42
CA PHE A 256 13.98 1.83 26.21
C PHE A 256 12.99 1.69 27.37
N TYR A 257 11.98 0.83 27.23
CA TYR A 257 10.88 0.71 28.18
C TYR A 257 10.83 -0.68 28.84
N SER A 258 10.42 -0.71 30.12
CA SER A 258 10.00 -1.94 30.78
C SER A 258 8.83 -1.77 31.74
N PHE A 259 8.03 -2.83 31.88
CA PHE A 259 6.94 -2.94 32.84
C PHE A 259 7.00 -4.27 33.58
N ASN A 260 7.15 -4.21 34.90
CA ASN A 260 7.23 -5.41 35.74
C ASN A 260 5.83 -5.80 36.23
N THR A 261 5.33 -6.98 35.83
CA THR A 261 3.95 -7.44 36.11
C THR A 261 3.66 -7.73 37.58
N VAL A 262 4.71 -8.01 38.37
CA VAL A 262 4.61 -8.30 39.81
C VAL A 262 4.47 -7.00 40.61
N THR A 263 5.29 -6.01 40.30
CA THR A 263 5.34 -4.73 41.03
C THR A 263 4.46 -3.64 40.44
N GLY A 264 4.02 -3.79 39.18
CA GLY A 264 3.31 -2.77 38.42
C GLY A 264 4.18 -1.56 38.08
N LYS A 265 5.51 -1.66 38.19
CA LYS A 265 6.42 -0.53 37.99
C LYS A 265 6.84 -0.41 36.53
N GLU A 266 6.64 0.79 35.97
CA GLU A 266 7.12 1.19 34.65
C GLU A 266 8.49 1.89 34.72
N ARG A 267 9.30 1.72 33.67
CA ARG A 267 10.56 2.44 33.45
C ARG A 267 10.68 2.80 31.98
N PHE A 268 10.99 4.07 31.69
CA PHE A 268 11.17 4.59 30.33
C PHE A 268 12.64 4.82 29.95
N SER A 269 13.56 4.44 30.84
CA SER A 269 15.00 4.64 30.69
C SER A 269 15.78 3.35 30.97
N VAL A 270 15.39 2.26 30.31
CA VAL A 270 16.12 0.98 30.35
C VAL A 270 17.47 1.13 29.66
N GLY A 271 17.50 1.70 28.45
CA GLY A 271 18.73 2.15 27.78
C GLY A 271 19.66 1.04 27.32
N ILE A 272 19.11 -0.07 26.81
CA ILE A 272 19.90 -1.17 26.22
C ILE A 272 19.81 -1.06 24.69
N PHE A 273 20.95 -1.11 24.02
CA PHE A 273 21.02 -0.98 22.55
C PHE A 273 21.37 -2.32 21.92
N ILE A 274 20.64 -2.70 20.87
CA ILE A 274 20.89 -3.90 20.06
C ILE A 274 21.20 -3.49 18.63
N ASN A 275 22.16 -4.19 18.01
CA ASN A 275 22.54 -3.95 16.62
C ASN A 275 21.61 -4.73 15.69
N LYS A 276 21.10 -4.07 14.66
CA LYS A 276 20.24 -4.67 13.64
C LYS A 276 21.03 -5.04 12.39
N VAL A 277 20.56 -6.07 11.70
CA VAL A 277 21.10 -6.45 10.38
C VAL A 277 20.34 -5.80 9.22
N SER A 278 19.12 -5.32 9.47
CA SER A 278 18.27 -4.57 8.53
C SER A 278 17.56 -3.45 9.29
N PRO A 279 17.15 -2.36 8.61
CA PRO A 279 16.50 -1.22 9.26
C PRO A 279 15.24 -1.59 10.05
N ASN A 280 14.45 -2.53 9.54
CA ASN A 280 13.17 -2.93 10.13
C ASN A 280 13.27 -4.23 10.94
N ILE A 281 12.58 -4.24 12.09
CA ILE A 281 12.31 -5.45 12.87
C ILE A 281 10.81 -5.73 12.78
N GLN A 282 10.45 -6.73 11.98
CA GLN A 282 9.06 -7.12 11.74
C GLN A 282 8.46 -7.89 12.92
N ALA A 283 9.29 -8.67 13.64
CA ALA A 283 8.89 -9.39 14.85
C ALA A 283 10.09 -9.56 15.79
N LEU A 284 9.87 -9.48 17.10
CA LEU A 284 10.88 -9.68 18.14
C LEU A 284 10.32 -10.58 19.23
N ASN A 285 10.87 -11.79 19.39
CA ASN A 285 10.34 -12.81 20.29
C ASN A 285 11.41 -13.38 21.20
N TYR A 286 11.13 -13.41 22.50
CA TYR A 286 11.98 -14.07 23.47
C TYR A 286 11.61 -15.56 23.58
N SER A 287 12.63 -16.41 23.61
CA SER A 287 12.47 -17.85 23.83
C SER A 287 12.96 -18.21 25.23
N PRO A 288 12.08 -18.66 26.14
CA PRO A 288 12.48 -19.09 27.49
C PRO A 288 13.25 -20.42 27.48
N VAL A 289 13.25 -21.16 26.36
CA VAL A 289 13.91 -22.48 26.25
C VAL A 289 15.43 -22.35 26.23
N ASP A 290 15.92 -21.37 25.49
CA ASP A 290 17.34 -21.12 25.26
C ASP A 290 17.80 -19.72 25.72
N GLN A 291 16.88 -18.91 26.23
CA GLN A 291 17.11 -17.56 26.75
C GLN A 291 17.68 -16.62 25.67
N MET A 292 17.19 -16.75 24.44
CA MET A 292 17.61 -15.96 23.30
C MET A 292 16.46 -15.07 22.82
N LEU A 293 16.82 -13.87 22.37
CA LEU A 293 15.89 -12.95 21.73
C LEU A 293 16.01 -13.09 20.21
N TYR A 294 14.95 -13.49 19.55
CA TYR A 294 14.89 -13.71 18.10
C TYR A 294 14.24 -12.53 17.39
N ALA A 295 14.93 -11.95 16.43
CA ALA A 295 14.41 -10.88 15.57
C ALA A 295 14.25 -11.37 14.13
N TYR A 296 13.11 -11.05 13.52
CA TYR A 296 12.89 -11.21 12.08
C TYR A 296 12.99 -9.85 11.40
N CYS A 297 14.04 -9.67 10.59
CA CYS A 297 14.45 -8.41 9.98
C CYS A 297 14.45 -8.56 8.45
N ASP A 298 13.42 -8.08 7.76
CA ASP A 298 13.31 -8.04 6.29
C ASP A 298 13.90 -9.27 5.57
N SER A 299 13.40 -10.47 5.90
CA SER A 299 13.82 -11.81 5.41
C SER A 299 14.99 -12.50 6.12
N ILE A 300 15.62 -11.86 7.11
CA ILE A 300 16.73 -12.44 7.89
C ILE A 300 16.29 -12.69 9.32
N MET A 301 16.62 -13.87 9.86
CA MET A 301 16.43 -14.18 11.28
C MET A 301 17.74 -13.98 12.04
N VAL A 302 17.70 -13.17 13.10
CA VAL A 302 18.83 -12.86 13.98
C VAL A 302 18.51 -13.30 15.40
N SER A 303 19.52 -13.69 16.17
CA SER A 303 19.37 -13.99 17.59
C SER A 303 20.35 -13.17 18.43
N TYR A 304 19.88 -12.69 19.57
CA TYR A 304 20.66 -11.95 20.56
C TYR A 304 20.69 -12.75 21.86
N LYS A 305 21.87 -12.76 22.48
CA LYS A 305 22.12 -13.39 23.78
C LYS A 305 22.19 -12.34 24.87
#